data_AF-A0A1M7P3L1-F1
#
_entry.id   AF-A0A1M7P3L1-F1
#
_cell.length_a   1.000
_cell.length_b   1.000
_cell.length_c   1.000
_cell.angle_alpha   90.00
_cell.angle_beta   90.00
_cell.angle_gamma   90.00
#
_symmetry.space_group_name_H-M   'P 1'
#
loop_
_entity.id
_entity.type
_entity.pdbx_description
1 polymer ?
#
loop_
_entity_poly.entity_id
_entity_poly.type
_entity_poly.pdbx_seq_one_letter_code
_entity_poly.pdbx_strand_id
1 'polypeptide(L)'
;MRYAVLITMMALGCACQLPAQGSQTAAPAARHNSQVKKPMSKQYEQIIAQLALFQKKQDLPALSQAISLAAALPNDASAVAPSALLTDKLSAWLAIFGALDSEIAPDFNPEALPQMTVIPPPESGLPAGASPDSIKDPAVRKKYEEALSANKLSTQRFNYQFKLAEQAERAEAEAEDFIATAWLPDPALTAALKARLGKAKLVPARRTKLQEFINAAKGS
;
A
#
# COMPACT_ATOMS: atom_id res chain seq x y z
N MET A 1 3.23 -18.51 1.91
CA MET A 1 4.34 -18.72 2.85
C MET A 1 4.46 -17.47 3.72
N ARG A 2 4.18 -17.57 5.01
CA ARG A 2 4.27 -16.45 5.95
C ARG A 2 5.70 -16.40 6.47
N TYR A 3 6.41 -15.29 6.26
CA TYR A 3 7.76 -15.11 6.79
C TYR A 3 7.71 -15.06 8.32
N ALA A 4 8.23 -16.10 8.96
CA ALA A 4 8.52 -16.11 10.38
C ALA A 4 9.80 -15.29 10.59
N VAL A 5 9.63 -14.06 11.07
CA VAL A 5 10.75 -13.21 11.51
C VAL A 5 11.27 -13.78 12.83
N LEU A 6 12.46 -14.38 12.80
CA LEU A 6 13.18 -14.83 13.98
C LEU A 6 13.74 -13.57 14.68
N ILE A 7 13.14 -13.19 15.80
CA ILE A 7 13.60 -12.10 16.66
C ILE A 7 14.65 -12.66 17.61
N THR A 8 15.91 -12.31 17.38
CA THR A 8 17.02 -12.58 18.30
C THR A 8 16.88 -11.69 19.53
N MET A 9 16.52 -12.28 20.67
CA MET A 9 16.56 -11.63 21.98
C MET A 9 18.01 -11.42 22.41
N MET A 10 18.47 -10.16 22.45
CA MET A 10 19.60 -9.76 23.29
C MET A 10 19.05 -9.27 24.63
N ALA A 11 19.20 -10.12 25.65
CA ALA A 11 19.14 -9.72 27.03
C ALA A 11 20.48 -9.07 27.40
N LEU A 12 20.46 -7.85 27.93
CA LEU A 12 21.51 -7.36 28.82
C LEU A 12 20.86 -6.34 29.78
N GLY A 13 20.91 -6.67 31.07
CA GLY A 13 20.26 -5.90 32.12
C GLY A 13 20.95 -4.58 32.45
N CYS A 14 20.22 -3.72 33.16
CA CYS A 14 20.83 -2.76 34.07
C CYS A 14 19.85 -2.48 35.23
N ALA A 15 20.45 -2.27 36.40
CA ALA A 15 19.85 -2.31 37.73
C ALA A 15 19.08 -1.05 38.13
N CYS A 16 18.24 -1.23 39.16
CA CYS A 16 17.88 -0.35 40.28
C CYS A 16 17.88 1.18 40.09
N GLN A 17 16.76 1.85 40.39
CA GLN A 17 16.53 2.54 41.68
C GLN A 17 15.14 3.23 41.65
N LEU A 18 14.29 2.93 42.62
CA LEU A 18 13.04 3.64 42.91
C LEU A 18 13.30 4.83 43.85
N PRO A 19 12.52 5.92 43.70
CA PRO A 19 11.88 6.49 44.88
C PRO A 19 10.38 6.77 44.70
N ALA A 20 9.66 6.35 45.75
CA ALA A 20 8.58 7.02 46.48
C ALA A 20 7.48 7.80 45.73
N GLN A 21 6.29 7.19 45.77
CA GLN A 21 5.01 7.73 46.26
C GLN A 21 4.78 9.25 46.30
N GLY A 22 3.70 9.65 45.63
CA GLY A 22 2.87 10.77 46.07
C GLY A 22 2.22 11.52 44.93
N SER A 23 1.01 11.11 44.52
CA SER A 23 -0.07 12.00 44.08
C SER A 23 -1.31 11.20 43.73
N GLN A 24 -2.42 11.58 44.36
CA GLN A 24 -3.75 11.02 44.20
C GLN A 24 -4.19 11.14 42.73
N THR A 25 -4.38 10.00 42.10
CA THR A 25 -4.98 9.86 40.78
C THR A 25 -6.48 10.11 40.88
N ALA A 26 -6.90 11.36 40.62
CA ALA A 26 -8.27 11.65 40.27
C ALA A 26 -8.59 10.90 38.97
N ALA A 27 -9.46 9.90 39.06
CA ALA A 27 -9.89 9.08 37.93
C ALA A 27 -10.51 9.98 36.84
N PRO A 28 -9.95 10.05 35.62
CA PRO A 28 -10.58 10.78 34.53
C PRO A 28 -11.86 10.03 34.15
N ALA A 29 -13.01 10.67 34.38
CA ALA A 29 -14.30 10.21 33.90
C ALA A 29 -14.18 9.92 32.40
N ALA A 30 -14.26 8.64 32.05
CA ALA A 30 -14.20 8.16 30.68
C ALA A 30 -15.40 8.73 29.91
N ARG A 31 -15.20 9.89 29.29
CA ARG A 31 -16.10 10.43 28.27
C ARG A 31 -16.03 9.46 27.10
N HIS A 32 -16.95 8.49 27.09
CA HIS A 32 -17.28 7.70 25.91
C HIS A 32 -17.69 8.69 24.83
N ASN A 33 -16.73 9.05 23.98
CA ASN A 33 -16.96 9.83 22.79
C ASN A 33 -17.64 8.89 21.79
N SER A 34 -18.95 8.71 21.98
CA SER A 34 -19.82 8.01 21.04
C SER A 34 -19.94 8.86 19.79
N GLN A 35 -18.88 8.90 18.98
CA GLN A 35 -18.95 9.41 17.63
C GLN A 35 -19.95 8.54 16.89
N VAL A 36 -21.16 9.07 16.72
CA VAL A 36 -22.21 8.49 15.88
C VAL A 36 -21.59 8.33 14.49
N LYS A 37 -21.27 7.08 14.12
CA LYS A 37 -20.78 6.75 12.78
C LYS A 37 -21.90 7.10 11.81
N LYS A 38 -21.73 8.17 11.04
CA LYS A 38 -22.61 8.46 9.92
C LYS A 38 -22.56 7.27 8.96
N PRO A 39 -23.71 6.77 8.48
CA PRO A 39 -23.72 5.73 7.46
C PRO A 39 -23.04 6.28 6.21
N MET A 40 -22.08 5.53 5.67
CA MET A 40 -21.42 5.86 4.41
C MET A 40 -22.29 5.43 3.23
N SER A 41 -21.98 5.91 2.03
CA SER A 41 -22.65 5.44 0.82
C SER A 41 -22.43 3.93 0.57
N LYS A 42 -23.41 3.27 -0.04
CA LYS A 42 -23.31 1.84 -0.44
C LYS A 42 -22.11 1.57 -1.36
N GLN A 43 -21.77 2.52 -2.23
CA GLN A 43 -20.60 2.43 -3.11
C GLN A 43 -19.29 2.45 -2.31
N TYR A 44 -19.19 3.31 -1.28
CA TYR A 44 -18.06 3.30 -0.37
C TYR A 44 -17.88 1.95 0.33
N GLU A 45 -18.97 1.35 0.84
CA GLU A 45 -18.91 0.02 1.44
C GLU A 45 -18.40 -1.05 0.46
N GLN A 46 -18.82 -0.98 -0.80
CA GLN A 46 -18.33 -1.87 -1.86
C GLN A 46 -16.83 -1.69 -2.12
N ILE A 47 -16.34 -0.45 -2.16
CA ILE A 47 -14.90 -0.15 -2.31
C ILE A 47 -14.11 -0.80 -1.16
N ILE A 48 -14.55 -0.61 0.08
CA ILE A 48 -13.88 -1.18 1.27
C ILE A 48 -13.92 -2.72 1.24
N ALA A 49 -15.01 -3.32 0.79
CA ALA A 49 -15.10 -4.77 0.61
C ALA A 49 -14.09 -5.30 -0.44
N GLN A 50 -13.93 -4.59 -1.56
CA GLN A 50 -12.92 -4.93 -2.58
C GLN A 50 -11.49 -4.79 -2.04
N LEU A 51 -11.21 -3.72 -1.29
CA LEU A 51 -9.90 -3.55 -0.65
C LEU A 51 -9.61 -4.65 0.37
N ALA A 52 -10.60 -5.08 1.15
CA ALA A 52 -10.44 -6.20 2.08
C ALA A 52 -10.16 -7.51 1.34
N LEU A 53 -10.80 -7.74 0.19
CA LEU A 53 -10.53 -8.90 -0.66
C LEU A 53 -9.09 -8.86 -1.21
N PHE A 54 -8.68 -7.71 -1.72
CA PHE A 54 -7.31 -7.46 -2.19
C PHE A 54 -6.29 -7.74 -1.08
N GLN A 55 -6.41 -7.12 0.09
CA GLN A 55 -5.46 -7.31 1.21
C GLN A 55 -5.41 -8.77 1.71
N LYS A 56 -6.53 -9.49 1.65
CA LYS A 56 -6.59 -10.89 2.10
C LYS A 56 -5.98 -11.88 1.11
N LYS A 57 -6.17 -11.64 -0.19
CA LYS A 57 -5.87 -12.61 -1.26
C LYS A 57 -4.82 -12.14 -2.26
N GLN A 58 -4.33 -10.91 -2.14
CA GLN A 58 -3.50 -10.24 -3.15
C GLN A 58 -4.20 -10.20 -4.51
N ASP A 59 -5.52 -9.98 -4.49
CA ASP A 59 -6.40 -10.03 -5.66
C ASP A 59 -6.33 -8.70 -6.44
N LEU A 60 -5.45 -8.64 -7.44
CA LEU A 60 -5.26 -7.46 -8.30
C LEU A 60 -6.56 -7.00 -9.01
N PRO A 61 -7.40 -7.90 -9.56
CA PRO A 61 -8.72 -7.52 -10.05
C PRO A 61 -9.59 -6.78 -9.01
N ALA A 62 -9.60 -7.23 -7.75
CA ALA A 62 -10.35 -6.55 -6.69
C ALA A 62 -9.85 -5.12 -6.45
N LEU A 63 -8.52 -4.90 -6.45
CA LEU A 63 -7.93 -3.57 -6.36
C LEU A 63 -8.33 -2.68 -7.54
N SER A 64 -8.24 -3.18 -8.77
CA SER A 64 -8.66 -2.45 -9.97
C SER A 64 -10.15 -2.07 -9.94
N GLN A 65 -11.00 -2.97 -9.43
CA GLN A 65 -12.42 -2.69 -9.21
C GLN A 65 -12.63 -1.60 -8.15
N ALA A 66 -11.88 -1.63 -7.05
CA ALA A 66 -11.94 -0.59 -6.02
C ALA A 66 -11.58 0.79 -6.58
N ILE A 67 -10.51 0.88 -7.38
CA ILE A 67 -10.09 2.11 -8.08
C ILE A 67 -11.21 2.61 -8.99
N SER A 68 -11.77 1.72 -9.81
CA SER A 68 -12.82 2.09 -10.77
C SER A 68 -14.12 2.56 -10.08
N LEU A 69 -14.50 1.91 -8.96
CA LEU A 69 -15.63 2.32 -8.15
C LEU A 69 -15.40 3.68 -7.48
N ALA A 70 -14.18 3.94 -6.99
CA ALA A 70 -13.82 5.23 -6.40
C ALA A 70 -13.85 6.36 -7.45
N ALA A 71 -13.32 6.12 -8.64
CA ALA A 71 -13.40 7.07 -9.76
C ALA A 71 -14.85 7.40 -10.15
N ALA A 72 -15.73 6.40 -10.15
CA ALA A 72 -17.14 6.54 -10.49
C ALA A 72 -18.01 7.24 -9.42
N LEU A 73 -17.49 7.51 -8.22
CA LEU A 73 -18.23 8.28 -7.21
C LEU A 73 -18.49 9.72 -7.71
N PRO A 74 -19.67 10.32 -7.44
CA PRO A 74 -19.98 11.66 -7.90
C PRO A 74 -19.04 12.75 -7.34
N ASN A 75 -18.76 13.77 -8.16
CA ASN A 75 -17.94 14.92 -7.81
C ASN A 75 -18.79 16.13 -7.32
N ASP A 76 -20.01 15.91 -6.83
CA ASP A 76 -20.95 16.99 -6.51
C ASP A 76 -20.39 17.94 -5.43
N ALA A 77 -19.81 19.04 -5.91
CA ALA A 77 -19.21 20.12 -5.14
C ALA A 77 -20.14 21.34 -4.99
N SER A 78 -21.42 21.21 -5.34
CA SER A 78 -22.36 22.33 -5.41
C SER A 78 -22.81 22.92 -4.06
N ALA A 79 -22.10 22.63 -2.96
CA ALA A 79 -22.50 23.06 -1.62
C ALA A 79 -21.39 23.82 -0.86
N VAL A 80 -21.82 24.76 -0.01
CA VAL A 80 -21.01 25.60 0.91
C VAL A 80 -20.20 24.78 1.94
N ALA A 81 -20.44 23.47 2.01
CA ALA A 81 -19.69 22.50 2.80
C ALA A 81 -19.45 21.23 1.98
N PRO A 82 -18.33 20.49 2.20
CA PRO A 82 -18.08 19.26 1.46
C PRO A 82 -19.27 18.32 1.65
N SER A 83 -19.88 17.93 0.54
CA SER A 83 -20.94 16.92 0.56
C SER A 83 -20.40 15.63 1.18
N ALA A 84 -21.30 14.85 1.79
CA ALA A 84 -20.93 13.53 2.31
C ALA A 84 -20.27 12.68 1.21
N LEU A 85 -20.71 12.81 -0.04
CA LEU A 85 -20.16 12.09 -1.19
C LEU A 85 -18.72 12.49 -1.53
N LEU A 86 -18.38 13.78 -1.54
CA LEU A 86 -16.99 14.22 -1.72
C LEU A 86 -16.08 13.70 -0.60
N THR A 87 -16.61 13.70 0.62
CA THR A 87 -15.93 13.14 1.80
C THR A 87 -15.69 11.64 1.66
N ASP A 88 -16.67 10.89 1.18
CA ASP A 88 -16.58 9.45 0.92
C ASP A 88 -15.55 9.16 -0.18
N LYS A 89 -15.60 9.89 -1.29
CA LYS A 89 -14.66 9.72 -2.42
C LYS A 89 -13.22 9.98 -2.02
N LEU A 90 -12.94 11.06 -1.28
CA LEU A 90 -11.60 11.30 -0.75
C LEU A 90 -11.17 10.19 0.23
N SER A 91 -12.08 9.72 1.09
CA SER A 91 -11.77 8.65 2.03
C SER A 91 -11.47 7.33 1.32
N ALA A 92 -12.18 7.04 0.24
CA ALA A 92 -11.93 5.88 -0.62
C ALA A 92 -10.54 5.95 -1.26
N TRP A 93 -10.15 7.09 -1.84
CA TRP A 93 -8.82 7.26 -2.42
C TRP A 93 -7.70 7.11 -1.40
N LEU A 94 -7.84 7.71 -0.21
CA LEU A 94 -6.86 7.55 0.87
C LEU A 94 -6.76 6.10 1.35
N ALA A 95 -7.88 5.36 1.35
CA ALA A 95 -7.89 3.93 1.69
C ALA A 95 -7.21 3.07 0.62
N ILE A 96 -7.45 3.36 -0.67
CA ILE A 96 -6.78 2.69 -1.81
C ILE A 96 -5.27 2.91 -1.71
N PHE A 97 -4.83 4.15 -1.50
CA PHE A 97 -3.41 4.45 -1.33
C PHE A 97 -2.80 3.77 -0.12
N GLY A 98 -3.50 3.73 1.02
CA GLY A 98 -3.03 2.98 2.19
C GLY A 98 -2.88 1.47 1.92
N ALA A 99 -3.77 0.89 1.10
CA ALA A 99 -3.67 -0.52 0.71
C ALA A 99 -2.48 -0.76 -0.24
N LEU A 100 -2.29 0.09 -1.25
CA LEU A 100 -1.13 0.05 -2.15
C LEU A 100 0.19 0.20 -1.39
N ASP A 101 0.29 1.22 -0.53
CA ASP A 101 1.46 1.53 0.27
C ASP A 101 1.85 0.39 1.22
N SER A 102 0.89 -0.43 1.65
CA SER A 102 1.16 -1.59 2.51
C SER A 102 1.65 -2.83 1.75
N GLU A 103 1.43 -2.90 0.44
CA GLU A 103 1.72 -4.08 -0.40
C GLU A 103 2.91 -3.86 -1.34
N ILE A 104 3.17 -2.61 -1.76
CA ILE A 104 4.34 -2.27 -2.56
C ILE A 104 5.59 -2.34 -1.69
N ALA A 105 6.55 -3.15 -2.10
CA ALA A 105 7.82 -3.25 -1.40
C ALA A 105 8.62 -1.94 -1.60
N PRO A 106 9.14 -1.33 -0.53
CA PRO A 106 9.83 -0.03 -0.62
C PRO A 106 11.13 -0.11 -1.41
N ASP A 107 11.69 -1.31 -1.59
CA ASP A 107 12.89 -1.61 -2.36
C ASP A 107 12.58 -2.15 -3.77
N PHE A 108 11.32 -2.16 -4.19
CA PHE A 108 10.95 -2.62 -5.53
C PHE A 108 11.58 -1.73 -6.60
N ASN A 109 12.38 -2.35 -7.46
CA ASN A 109 12.99 -1.71 -8.61
C ASN A 109 12.43 -2.34 -9.91
N PRO A 110 11.67 -1.60 -10.73
CA PRO A 110 11.12 -2.13 -11.98
C PRO A 110 12.19 -2.48 -13.02
N GLU A 111 13.40 -1.91 -12.90
CA GLU A 111 14.52 -2.21 -13.79
C GLU A 111 15.30 -3.47 -13.40
N ALA A 112 15.07 -4.01 -12.19
CA ALA A 112 15.71 -5.22 -11.70
C ALA A 112 14.98 -6.47 -12.22
N LEU A 113 15.03 -6.68 -13.53
CA LEU A 113 14.33 -7.76 -14.20
C LEU A 113 14.82 -9.15 -13.73
N PRO A 114 13.91 -10.10 -13.45
CA PRO A 114 14.28 -11.48 -13.19
C PRO A 114 14.91 -12.11 -14.45
N GLN A 115 15.70 -13.17 -14.27
CA GLN A 115 16.28 -13.86 -15.41
C GLN A 115 15.17 -14.55 -16.22
N MET A 116 15.12 -14.30 -17.53
CA MET A 116 14.18 -14.99 -18.41
C MET A 116 14.46 -16.50 -18.44
N THR A 117 15.74 -16.87 -18.43
CA THR A 117 16.20 -18.26 -18.43
C THR A 117 17.36 -18.42 -17.46
N VAL A 118 17.29 -19.42 -16.58
CA VAL A 118 18.39 -19.75 -15.67
C VAL A 118 19.43 -20.59 -16.41
N ILE A 119 20.68 -20.15 -16.36
CA ILE A 119 21.81 -20.83 -16.99
C ILE A 119 22.26 -21.98 -16.07
N PRO A 120 22.38 -23.23 -16.57
CA PRO A 120 22.97 -24.32 -15.80
C PRO A 120 24.39 -24.00 -15.31
N PRO A 121 24.86 -24.62 -14.21
CA PRO A 121 26.24 -24.48 -13.79
C PRO A 121 27.21 -24.83 -14.93
N PRO A 122 28.30 -24.07 -15.15
CA PRO A 122 29.20 -24.24 -16.28
C PRO A 122 29.76 -25.66 -16.43
N GLU A 123 29.92 -26.38 -15.32
CA GLU A 123 30.43 -27.76 -15.28
C GLU A 123 29.51 -28.75 -16.01
N SER A 124 28.24 -28.39 -16.21
CA SER A 124 27.29 -29.21 -16.97
C SER A 124 27.53 -29.15 -18.49
N GLY A 125 28.15 -28.09 -19.00
CA GLY A 125 28.32 -27.84 -20.44
C GLY A 125 27.01 -27.67 -21.22
N LEU A 126 25.89 -27.43 -20.54
CA LEU A 126 24.56 -27.33 -21.15
C LEU A 126 24.18 -25.86 -21.44
N PRO A 127 23.38 -25.58 -22.49
CA PRO A 127 22.90 -24.25 -22.78
C PRO A 127 21.84 -23.78 -21.77
N ALA A 128 21.57 -22.47 -21.75
CA ALA A 128 20.51 -21.88 -20.94
C ALA A 128 19.15 -22.56 -21.22
N GLY A 129 18.42 -22.91 -20.16
CA GLY A 129 17.10 -23.52 -20.26
C GLY A 129 17.10 -25.03 -20.53
N ALA A 130 18.26 -25.68 -20.50
CA ALA A 130 18.33 -27.14 -20.54
C ALA A 130 17.55 -27.78 -19.37
N SER A 131 16.94 -28.94 -19.61
CA SER A 131 16.24 -29.67 -18.54
C SER A 131 17.21 -30.09 -17.43
N PRO A 132 16.83 -30.00 -16.13
CA PRO A 132 17.62 -30.52 -15.02
C PRO A 132 18.00 -32.00 -15.19
N ASP A 133 17.14 -32.81 -15.82
CA ASP A 133 17.38 -34.24 -16.06
C ASP A 133 18.59 -34.49 -16.96
N SER A 134 18.98 -33.51 -17.79
CA SER A 134 20.17 -33.59 -18.63
C SER A 134 21.48 -33.44 -17.84
N ILE A 135 21.43 -32.94 -16.61
CA ILE A 135 22.61 -32.80 -15.72
C ILE A 135 22.85 -34.15 -15.04
N LYS A 136 23.96 -34.82 -15.38
CA LYS A 136 24.29 -36.16 -14.87
C LYS A 136 24.62 -36.18 -13.38
N ASP A 137 25.34 -35.18 -12.90
CA ASP A 137 25.75 -35.07 -11.50
C ASP A 137 24.53 -34.65 -10.63
N PRO A 138 24.10 -35.46 -9.65
CA PRO A 138 22.93 -35.15 -8.82
C PRO A 138 23.13 -33.91 -7.94
N ALA A 139 24.37 -33.61 -7.51
CA ALA A 139 24.65 -32.42 -6.71
C ALA A 139 24.55 -31.14 -7.54
N VAL A 140 25.06 -31.17 -8.79
CA VAL A 140 24.93 -30.06 -9.74
C VAL A 140 23.47 -29.87 -10.15
N ARG A 141 22.74 -30.97 -10.41
CA ARG A 141 21.31 -30.93 -10.73
C ARG A 141 20.51 -30.26 -9.63
N LYS A 142 20.71 -30.66 -8.37
CA LYS A 142 20.00 -30.08 -7.23
C LYS A 142 20.21 -28.57 -7.12
N LYS A 143 21.45 -28.09 -7.25
CA LYS A 143 21.74 -26.65 -7.25
C LYS A 143 21.03 -25.91 -8.38
N TYR A 144 20.95 -26.51 -9.56
CA TYR A 144 20.24 -25.92 -10.69
C TYR A 144 18.73 -25.86 -10.46
N GLU A 145 18.13 -26.91 -9.92
CA GLU A 145 16.71 -26.94 -9.54
C GLU A 145 16.38 -25.88 -8.48
N GLU A 146 17.25 -25.72 -7.47
CA GLU A 146 17.13 -24.66 -6.47
C GLU A 146 17.16 -23.27 -7.14
N ALA A 147 18.09 -23.02 -8.06
CA ALA A 147 18.18 -21.77 -8.81
C ALA A 147 16.94 -21.51 -9.68
N LEU A 148 16.40 -22.53 -10.36
CA LEU A 148 15.15 -22.44 -11.11
C LEU A 148 13.97 -22.08 -10.20
N SER A 149 13.87 -22.72 -9.04
CA SER A 149 12.81 -22.45 -8.07
C SER A 149 12.88 -21.02 -7.51
N ALA A 150 14.08 -20.54 -7.21
CA ALA A 150 14.31 -19.17 -6.73
C ALA A 150 13.98 -18.14 -7.81
N ASN A 151 14.39 -18.38 -9.06
CA ASN A 151 14.06 -17.49 -10.18
C ASN A 151 12.54 -17.45 -10.45
N LYS A 152 11.85 -18.59 -10.34
CA LYS A 152 10.38 -18.66 -10.46
C LYS A 152 9.68 -17.79 -9.41
N LEU A 153 10.10 -17.89 -8.14
CA LEU A 153 9.56 -17.06 -7.05
C LEU A 153 9.88 -15.57 -7.26
N SER A 154 11.11 -15.26 -7.68
CA SER A 154 11.51 -13.89 -8.02
C SER A 154 10.63 -13.31 -9.13
N THR A 155 10.41 -14.07 -10.20
CA THR A 155 9.55 -13.69 -11.33
C THR A 155 8.11 -13.43 -10.89
N GLN A 156 7.55 -14.30 -10.04
CA GLN A 156 6.20 -14.12 -9.51
C GLN A 156 6.09 -12.84 -8.67
N ARG A 157 7.06 -12.60 -7.77
CA ARG A 157 7.09 -11.39 -6.95
C ARG A 157 7.23 -10.14 -7.81
N PHE A 158 8.16 -10.16 -8.77
CA PHE A 158 8.38 -9.06 -9.71
C PHE A 158 7.10 -8.71 -10.47
N ASN A 159 6.46 -9.70 -11.09
CA ASN A 159 5.23 -9.48 -11.85
C ASN A 159 4.11 -8.88 -10.99
N TYR A 160 3.93 -9.39 -9.76
CA TYR A 160 2.94 -8.84 -8.83
C TYR A 160 3.23 -7.38 -8.48
N GLN A 161 4.47 -7.07 -8.11
CA GLN A 161 4.88 -5.70 -7.74
C GLN A 161 4.80 -4.73 -8.92
N PHE A 162 5.16 -5.19 -10.12
CA PHE A 162 5.01 -4.42 -11.35
C PHE A 162 3.54 -4.06 -11.61
N LYS A 163 2.63 -5.03 -11.48
CA LYS A 163 1.18 -4.77 -11.63
C LYS A 163 0.63 -3.87 -10.52
N LEU A 164 1.14 -3.95 -9.29
CA LEU A 164 0.77 -3.00 -8.24
C LEU A 164 1.24 -1.58 -8.57
N ALA A 165 2.44 -1.42 -9.10
CA ALA A 165 2.96 -0.12 -9.52
C ALA A 165 2.10 0.51 -10.63
N GLU A 166 1.71 -0.28 -11.65
CA GLU A 166 0.76 0.18 -12.69
C GLU A 166 -0.59 0.64 -12.08
N GLN A 167 -1.14 -0.12 -11.12
CA GLN A 167 -2.39 0.29 -10.46
C GLN A 167 -2.21 1.53 -9.58
N ALA A 168 -1.04 1.71 -8.96
CA ALA A 168 -0.73 2.89 -8.17
C ALA A 168 -0.66 4.15 -9.04
N GLU A 169 0.02 4.08 -10.19
CA GLU A 169 0.07 5.17 -11.15
C GLU A 169 -1.33 5.56 -11.65
N ARG A 170 -2.15 4.57 -12.02
CA ARG A 170 -3.54 4.81 -12.40
C ARG A 170 -4.35 5.47 -11.29
N ALA A 171 -4.25 4.97 -10.06
CA ALA A 171 -4.98 5.52 -8.92
C ALA A 171 -4.54 6.95 -8.59
N GLU A 172 -3.25 7.27 -8.77
CA GLU A 172 -2.73 8.63 -8.61
C GLU A 172 -3.34 9.59 -9.63
N ALA A 173 -3.32 9.25 -10.93
CA ALA A 173 -3.90 10.08 -11.97
C ALA A 173 -5.39 10.39 -11.72
N GLU A 174 -6.19 9.37 -11.38
CA GLU A 174 -7.63 9.52 -11.11
C GLU A 174 -7.90 10.35 -9.84
N ALA A 175 -7.09 10.18 -8.80
CA ALA A 175 -7.22 10.95 -7.56
C ALA A 175 -6.78 12.41 -7.75
N GLU A 176 -5.73 12.66 -8.53
CA GLU A 176 -5.24 13.99 -8.86
C GLU A 176 -6.29 14.77 -9.66
N ASP A 177 -6.90 14.16 -10.69
CA ASP A 177 -8.01 14.76 -11.44
C ASP A 177 -9.20 15.11 -10.53
N PHE A 178 -9.60 14.18 -9.67
CA PHE A 178 -10.66 14.42 -8.69
C PHE A 178 -10.32 15.58 -7.73
N ILE A 179 -9.10 15.63 -7.20
CA ILE A 179 -8.68 16.69 -6.27
C ILE A 179 -8.69 18.03 -6.98
N ALA A 180 -8.12 18.10 -8.20
CA ALA A 180 -8.08 19.31 -9.00
C ALA A 180 -9.47 19.86 -9.32
N THR A 181 -10.40 18.99 -9.70
CA THR A 181 -11.74 19.40 -10.12
C THR A 181 -12.66 19.73 -8.94
N ALA A 182 -12.58 18.99 -7.84
CA ALA A 182 -13.58 19.05 -6.77
C ALA A 182 -13.11 19.70 -5.45
N TRP A 183 -11.80 19.76 -5.18
CA TRP A 183 -11.28 20.22 -3.88
C TRP A 183 -10.45 21.50 -3.95
N LEU A 184 -9.71 21.71 -5.02
CA LEU A 184 -8.81 22.85 -5.16
C LEU A 184 -9.50 24.20 -5.44
N PRO A 185 -10.65 24.28 -6.15
CA PRO A 185 -11.33 25.55 -6.39
C PRO A 185 -11.82 26.26 -5.11
N ASP A 186 -12.07 25.51 -4.03
CA ASP A 186 -12.52 26.05 -2.75
C ASP A 186 -11.38 26.00 -1.70
N PRO A 187 -10.93 27.16 -1.19
CA PRO A 187 -9.91 27.22 -0.13
C PRO A 187 -10.27 26.47 1.15
N ALA A 188 -11.55 26.43 1.53
CA ALA A 188 -12.02 25.72 2.73
C ALA A 188 -11.90 24.20 2.53
N LEU A 189 -12.28 23.70 1.35
CA LEU A 189 -12.08 22.30 0.97
C LEU A 189 -10.59 21.95 0.93
N THR A 190 -9.77 22.81 0.35
CA THR A 190 -8.31 22.62 0.31
C THR A 190 -7.71 22.50 1.72
N ALA A 191 -8.14 23.33 2.67
CA ALA A 191 -7.70 23.22 4.07
C ALA A 191 -8.14 21.89 4.70
N ALA A 192 -9.37 21.46 4.46
CA ALA A 192 -9.89 20.18 4.93
C ALA A 192 -9.14 18.98 4.31
N LEU A 193 -8.79 19.05 3.03
CA LEU A 193 -7.97 18.05 2.34
C LEU A 193 -6.60 17.90 3.00
N LYS A 194 -5.88 19.01 3.21
CA LYS A 194 -4.58 19.01 3.90
C LYS A 194 -4.67 18.40 5.30
N ALA A 195 -5.70 18.76 6.07
CA ALA A 195 -5.92 18.21 7.40
C ALA A 195 -6.19 16.69 7.38
N ARG A 196 -6.90 16.18 6.37
CA ARG A 196 -7.14 14.74 6.19
C ARG A 196 -5.90 14.00 5.75
N LEU A 197 -5.15 14.56 4.79
CA LEU A 197 -3.89 14.00 4.30
C LEU A 197 -2.87 13.84 5.44
N GLY A 198 -2.80 14.81 6.36
CA GLY A 198 -1.94 14.74 7.54
C GLY A 198 -2.29 13.62 8.53
N LYS A 199 -3.55 13.16 8.53
CA LYS A 199 -4.02 12.05 9.38
C LYS A 199 -3.98 10.69 8.68
N ALA A 200 -3.85 10.69 7.35
CA ALA A 200 -3.82 9.46 6.58
C ALA A 200 -2.52 8.68 6.81
N LYS A 201 -2.66 7.36 6.93
CA LYS A 201 -1.53 6.40 7.08
C LYS A 201 -0.91 6.09 5.72
N LEU A 202 -0.39 7.12 5.06
CA LEU A 202 0.34 7.00 3.80
C LEU A 202 1.84 6.96 4.05
N VAL A 203 2.59 6.35 3.15
CA VAL A 203 4.06 6.45 3.18
C VAL A 203 4.49 7.91 2.94
N PRO A 204 5.63 8.34 3.51
CA PRO A 204 6.07 9.73 3.38
C PRO A 204 6.17 10.23 1.94
N ALA A 205 6.70 9.42 1.03
CA ALA A 205 6.86 9.79 -0.38
C ALA A 205 5.53 10.18 -1.05
N ARG A 206 4.49 9.34 -0.90
CA ARG A 206 3.16 9.61 -1.46
C ARG A 206 2.51 10.84 -0.83
N ARG A 207 2.65 11.00 0.49
CA ARG A 207 2.14 12.20 1.20
C ARG A 207 2.79 13.47 0.66
N THR A 208 4.11 13.47 0.48
CA THR A 208 4.85 14.60 -0.09
C THR A 208 4.37 14.91 -1.50
N LYS A 209 4.26 13.90 -2.37
CA LYS A 209 3.76 14.06 -3.75
C LYS A 209 2.37 14.72 -3.78
N LEU A 210 1.41 14.22 -3.00
CA LEU A 210 0.06 14.80 -2.92
C LEU A 210 0.09 16.24 -2.35
N GLN A 211 0.98 16.52 -1.39
CA GLN A 211 1.12 17.86 -0.82
C GLN A 211 1.69 18.86 -1.82
N GLU A 212 2.68 18.44 -2.61
CA GLU A 212 3.27 19.22 -3.70
C GLU A 212 2.24 19.49 -4.79
N PHE A 213 1.48 18.49 -5.21
CA PHE A 213 0.38 18.64 -6.16
C PHE A 213 -0.63 19.71 -5.71
N ILE A 214 -1.10 19.64 -4.46
CA ILE A 214 -2.03 20.62 -3.87
C ILE A 214 -1.42 22.03 -3.83
N ASN A 215 -0.10 22.16 -3.66
CA ASN A 215 0.56 23.47 -3.60
C ASN A 215 0.81 24.04 -5.01
N ALA A 216 1.17 23.20 -5.98
CA ALA A 216 1.40 23.59 -7.38
C ALA A 216 0.15 24.15 -8.02
N ALA A 217 -1.01 23.51 -7.79
CA ALA A 217 -2.30 23.95 -8.33
C ALA A 217 -2.80 25.31 -7.80
N LYS A 218 -2.14 25.91 -6.79
CA LYS A 218 -2.45 27.27 -6.33
C LYS A 218 -1.70 28.36 -7.11
N GLY A 219 -0.64 27.99 -7.81
CA GLY A 219 0.23 28.92 -8.53
C GLY A 219 -0.08 29.06 -10.03
N SER A 220 -0.94 28.20 -10.56
CA SER A 220 -1.46 28.21 -11.93
C SER A 220 -2.79 28.95 -12.01
#